data_AF-A0A368FP18-F1
#
_entry.id   AF-A0A368FP18-F1
#
_cell.length_a   1.000
_cell.length_b   1.000
_cell.length_c   1.000
_cell.angle_alpha   90.00
_cell.angle_beta   90.00
_cell.angle_gamma   90.00
#
_symmetry.space_group_name_H-M   'P 1'
#
loop_
_entity.id
_entity.type
_entity.pdbx_description
1 polymer ?
#
loop_
_entity_poly.entity_id
_entity_poly.type
_entity_poly.pdbx_seq_one_letter_code
_entity_poly.pdbx_strand_id
1 'polypeptide(L)'
;MLLLLFLLELPFVSSKCVQCASPNLQNQWQLTGLARQPANLQFHTFCDNGGPAYPDNMQTPSCSTLCFEMVIPIENQYHFVRGCHDDFTEKGVTTQQVRDEKCLYTNVTDQLVAVGDDGTNYAPAVAAVRFAQIGKDTDYVNTKLTKSAFEKEISKYMVDTLKCIATQTTNCVKSMYYDGTGADNNKESCTGAYCTSVDGYLNGKRYVERGCAPISPYLDNVCLAIKSNSSFHSGPGNGGVIWREKRSLDAILDATQCFCTSKFIKRFVAFHSRRSRATGISYL
;
A
#
# COMPACT_ATOMS: atom_id res chain seq x y z
N MET A 1 -39.66 22.55 27.78
CA MET A 1 -39.11 23.18 26.56
C MET A 1 -37.99 22.26 26.08
N LEU A 2 -38.21 21.61 24.94
CA LEU A 2 -37.47 20.44 24.44
C LEU A 2 -36.04 20.83 23.98
N LEU A 3 -35.03 20.09 24.44
CA LEU A 3 -33.66 20.13 23.92
C LEU A 3 -33.67 19.45 22.53
N LEU A 4 -33.46 20.21 21.46
CA LEU A 4 -33.21 19.66 20.12
C LEU A 4 -31.78 19.12 20.04
N LEU A 5 -31.64 17.81 20.21
CA LEU A 5 -30.48 17.04 19.75
C LEU A 5 -30.48 17.05 18.22
N PHE A 6 -29.75 17.97 17.60
CA PHE A 6 -29.33 17.84 16.20
C PHE A 6 -28.32 16.69 16.10
N LEU A 7 -28.83 15.46 16.01
CA LEU A 7 -28.10 14.37 15.38
C LEU A 7 -27.96 14.76 13.90
N LEU A 8 -26.82 15.36 13.54
CA LEU A 8 -26.39 15.39 12.15
C LEU A 8 -26.21 13.94 11.72
N GLU A 9 -27.23 13.37 11.09
CA GLU A 9 -27.05 12.21 10.24
C GLU A 9 -26.11 12.63 9.11
N LEU A 10 -24.83 12.34 9.27
CA LEU A 10 -23.88 12.34 8.16
C LEU A 10 -24.50 11.40 7.11
N PRO A 11 -24.65 11.84 5.85
CA PRO A 11 -25.16 10.96 4.82
C PRO A 11 -24.19 9.78 4.70
N PHE A 12 -24.62 8.61 5.15
CA PHE A 12 -23.98 7.34 4.81
C PHE A 12 -24.24 7.12 3.32
N VAL A 13 -23.47 7.82 2.49
CA VAL A 13 -23.46 7.53 1.06
C VAL A 13 -22.77 6.16 0.96
N SER A 14 -23.53 5.16 0.54
CA SER A 14 -23.06 3.78 0.44
C SER A 14 -22.42 3.57 -0.93
N SER A 15 -21.09 3.49 -1.02
CA SER A 15 -20.43 3.05 -2.24
C SER A 15 -20.44 1.53 -2.36
N LYS A 16 -20.76 1.04 -3.57
CA LYS A 16 -20.46 -0.33 -3.98
C LYS A 16 -18.99 -0.40 -4.41
N CYS A 17 -18.17 -1.11 -3.64
CA CYS A 17 -16.77 -1.38 -3.98
C CYS A 17 -16.56 -2.87 -4.21
N VAL A 18 -15.51 -3.21 -4.94
CA VAL A 18 -14.96 -4.57 -4.98
C VAL A 18 -13.87 -4.69 -3.92
N GLN A 19 -13.93 -5.73 -3.08
CA GLN A 19 -12.95 -6.10 -2.05
C GLN A 19 -12.17 -7.33 -2.52
N CYS A 20 -11.00 -7.13 -3.12
CA CYS A 20 -10.18 -8.23 -3.64
C CYS A 20 -8.69 -7.86 -3.71
N ALA A 21 -7.85 -8.88 -3.90
CA ALA A 21 -6.46 -8.72 -4.30
C ALA A 21 -6.05 -9.79 -5.33
N SER A 22 -5.01 -9.51 -6.11
CA SER A 22 -4.39 -10.52 -6.98
C SER A 22 -3.85 -11.69 -6.17
N PRO A 23 -3.98 -12.95 -6.65
CA PRO A 23 -3.55 -14.14 -5.91
C PRO A 23 -2.09 -14.10 -5.41
N ASN A 24 -1.18 -13.57 -6.21
CA ASN A 24 0.25 -13.52 -5.87
C ASN A 24 0.53 -12.68 -4.61
N LEU A 25 -0.33 -11.72 -4.28
CA LEU A 25 -0.17 -10.86 -3.10
C LEU A 25 -0.45 -11.59 -1.79
N GLN A 26 -1.06 -12.78 -1.82
CA GLN A 26 -1.39 -13.53 -0.60
C GLN A 26 -0.15 -13.85 0.24
N ASN A 27 0.96 -14.20 -0.42
CA ASN A 27 2.23 -14.53 0.23
C ASN A 27 3.24 -13.37 0.20
N GLN A 28 2.85 -12.24 -0.39
CA GLN A 28 3.72 -11.10 -0.63
C GLN A 28 3.07 -9.77 -0.22
N TRP A 29 2.17 -9.81 0.76
CA TRP A 29 1.39 -8.64 1.17
C TRP A 29 2.26 -7.43 1.53
N GLN A 30 3.46 -7.67 2.08
CA GLN A 30 4.43 -6.63 2.39
C GLN A 30 4.81 -5.74 1.19
N LEU A 31 4.72 -6.25 -0.04
CA LEU A 31 5.02 -5.49 -1.25
C LEU A 31 3.97 -4.40 -1.53
N THR A 32 2.80 -4.48 -0.91
CA THR A 32 1.75 -3.46 -1.03
C THR A 32 2.03 -2.21 -0.21
N GLY A 33 2.84 -2.32 0.85
CA GLY A 33 3.01 -1.26 1.84
C GLY A 33 1.75 -0.94 2.68
N LEU A 34 0.69 -1.73 2.53
CA LEU A 34 -0.53 -1.62 3.33
C LEU A 34 -0.33 -2.26 4.70
N ALA A 35 -0.72 -1.55 5.75
CA ALA A 35 -0.55 -2.02 7.12
C ALA A 35 -1.39 -3.26 7.45
N ARG A 36 -2.54 -3.43 6.78
CA ARG A 36 -3.48 -4.51 7.07
C ARG A 36 -3.84 -5.28 5.80
N GLN A 37 -3.94 -6.60 5.97
CA GLN A 37 -4.62 -7.51 5.05
C GLN A 37 -5.98 -7.87 5.67
N PRO A 38 -7.11 -7.35 5.15
CA PRO A 38 -8.43 -7.67 5.69
C PRO A 38 -8.70 -9.18 5.69
N ALA A 39 -9.27 -9.70 6.77
CA ALA A 39 -9.50 -11.14 6.94
C ALA A 39 -10.46 -11.73 5.88
N ASN A 40 -11.39 -10.91 5.37
CA ASN A 40 -12.35 -11.27 4.34
C ASN A 40 -11.88 -10.95 2.91
N LEU A 41 -10.63 -10.50 2.73
CA LEU A 41 -10.09 -10.15 1.42
C LEU A 41 -10.01 -11.38 0.51
N GLN A 42 -10.65 -11.31 -0.65
CA GLN A 42 -10.64 -12.39 -1.63
C GLN A 42 -9.40 -12.29 -2.55
N PHE A 43 -8.59 -13.33 -2.58
CA PHE A 43 -7.45 -13.46 -3.49
C PHE A 43 -7.89 -14.20 -4.76
N HIS A 44 -8.10 -13.47 -5.86
CA HIS A 44 -8.63 -14.06 -7.08
C HIS A 44 -8.20 -13.31 -8.34
N THR A 45 -8.00 -14.04 -9.43
CA THR A 45 -7.72 -13.50 -10.78
C THR A 45 -8.77 -12.52 -11.32
N PHE A 46 -10.02 -12.55 -10.83
CA PHE A 46 -11.04 -11.55 -11.21
C PHE A 46 -10.69 -10.15 -10.72
N CYS A 47 -9.85 -10.04 -9.69
CA CYS A 47 -9.35 -8.76 -9.20
C CYS A 47 -8.50 -8.02 -10.24
N ASP A 48 -7.87 -8.77 -11.15
CA ASP A 48 -6.94 -8.23 -12.12
C ASP A 48 -7.66 -7.72 -13.38
N ASN A 49 -8.65 -8.48 -13.83
CA ASN A 49 -9.15 -8.39 -15.19
C ASN A 49 -10.24 -7.32 -15.35
N GLY A 50 -11.01 -7.02 -14.30
CA GLY A 50 -12.18 -6.16 -14.43
C GLY A 50 -13.26 -6.82 -15.28
N GLY A 51 -14.25 -7.44 -14.64
CA GLY A 51 -15.33 -8.15 -15.34
C GLY A 51 -16.67 -7.40 -15.30
N PRO A 52 -17.63 -7.77 -16.18
CA PRO A 52 -18.98 -7.21 -16.16
C PRO A 52 -19.76 -7.59 -14.89
N ALA A 53 -19.36 -8.66 -14.20
CA ALA A 53 -19.91 -9.07 -12.91
C ALA A 53 -18.81 -9.64 -12.01
N TYR A 54 -18.66 -9.05 -10.82
CA TYR A 54 -17.79 -9.60 -9.78
C TYR A 54 -18.54 -10.67 -8.98
N PRO A 55 -17.86 -11.73 -8.51
CA PRO A 55 -18.45 -12.68 -7.57
C PRO A 55 -19.02 -11.99 -6.33
N ASP A 56 -20.18 -12.42 -5.84
CA ASP A 56 -20.88 -11.77 -4.72
C ASP A 56 -20.03 -11.63 -3.45
N ASN A 57 -19.15 -12.61 -3.19
CA ASN A 57 -18.22 -12.60 -2.06
C ASN A 57 -17.08 -11.57 -2.18
N MET A 58 -16.92 -10.92 -3.33
CA MET A 58 -15.98 -9.81 -3.55
C MET A 58 -16.66 -8.45 -3.51
N GLN A 59 -17.99 -8.41 -3.35
CA GLN A 59 -18.75 -7.17 -3.39
C GLN A 59 -18.90 -6.61 -1.98
N THR A 60 -18.61 -5.32 -1.82
CA THR A 60 -18.86 -4.60 -0.57
C THR A 60 -19.88 -3.49 -0.85
N PRO A 61 -21.14 -3.66 -0.40
CA PRO A 61 -22.22 -2.75 -0.74
C PRO A 61 -22.16 -1.40 0.01
N SER A 62 -21.37 -1.33 1.09
CA SER A 62 -21.20 -0.14 1.93
C SER A 62 -19.77 -0.02 2.44
N CYS A 63 -19.10 1.09 2.13
CA CYS A 63 -17.83 1.47 2.74
C CYS A 63 -17.99 2.72 3.61
N SER A 64 -17.22 2.76 4.71
CA SER A 64 -17.18 3.95 5.56
C SER A 64 -16.30 5.06 4.98
N THR A 65 -15.44 4.72 4.02
CA THR A 65 -14.56 5.63 3.27
C THR A 65 -14.69 5.43 1.74
N LEU A 66 -13.92 6.19 0.95
CA LEU A 66 -13.85 6.01 -0.50
C LEU A 66 -13.42 4.59 -0.89
N CYS A 67 -13.88 4.14 -2.06
CA CYS A 67 -13.33 2.93 -2.65
C CYS A 67 -11.92 3.20 -3.14
N PHE A 68 -11.06 2.23 -2.93
CA PHE A 68 -9.64 2.24 -3.24
C PHE A 68 -9.34 1.18 -4.29
N GLU A 69 -8.48 1.53 -5.24
CA GLU A 69 -7.82 0.60 -6.15
C GLU A 69 -6.34 0.98 -6.26
N MET A 70 -5.46 -0.01 -6.17
CA MET A 70 -4.01 0.15 -6.27
C MET A 70 -3.46 -0.87 -7.25
N VAL A 71 -2.55 -0.42 -8.10
CA VAL A 71 -1.84 -1.25 -9.08
C VAL A 71 -0.35 -1.19 -8.80
N ILE A 72 0.27 -2.36 -8.67
CA ILE A 72 1.69 -2.52 -8.36
C ILE A 72 2.31 -3.46 -9.39
N PRO A 73 3.35 -3.02 -10.12
CA PRO A 73 4.14 -3.92 -10.95
C PRO A 73 5.15 -4.68 -10.09
N ILE A 74 5.06 -6.01 -10.09
CA ILE A 74 5.98 -6.93 -9.40
C ILE A 74 6.33 -8.03 -10.41
N GLU A 75 7.62 -8.37 -10.51
CA GLU A 75 8.09 -9.48 -11.38
C GLU A 75 7.53 -9.40 -12.82
N ASN A 76 7.49 -8.19 -13.40
CA ASN A 76 6.99 -7.94 -14.75
C ASN A 76 5.49 -8.24 -14.96
N GLN A 77 4.70 -8.26 -13.87
CA GLN A 77 3.25 -8.43 -13.90
C GLN A 77 2.53 -7.36 -13.06
N TYR A 78 1.31 -7.01 -13.46
CA TYR A 78 0.46 -6.13 -12.67
C TYR A 78 -0.36 -6.89 -11.63
N HIS A 79 -0.29 -6.41 -10.40
CA HIS A 79 -1.13 -6.84 -9.29
C HIS A 79 -2.03 -5.71 -8.81
N PHE A 80 -3.20 -6.10 -8.33
CA PHE A 80 -4.30 -5.22 -7.99
C PHE A 80 -4.71 -5.46 -6.54
N VAL A 81 -4.99 -4.37 -5.84
CA VAL A 81 -5.69 -4.38 -4.55
C VAL A 81 -6.88 -3.45 -4.66
N ARG A 82 -8.06 -3.91 -4.25
CA ARG A 82 -9.31 -3.16 -4.34
C ARG A 82 -10.11 -3.32 -3.05
N GLY A 83 -10.74 -2.26 -2.58
CA GLY A 83 -11.70 -2.36 -1.48
C GLY A 83 -12.06 -1.03 -0.82
N CYS A 84 -12.63 -1.09 0.37
CA CYS A 84 -12.76 0.08 1.23
C CYS A 84 -11.37 0.47 1.76
N HIS A 85 -10.95 1.73 1.57
CA HIS A 85 -9.61 2.15 2.00
C HIS A 85 -9.34 1.94 3.50
N ASP A 86 -10.36 2.14 4.36
CA ASP A 86 -10.24 2.00 5.81
C ASP A 86 -10.07 0.56 6.30
N ASP A 87 -10.31 -0.43 5.45
CA ASP A 87 -10.05 -1.83 5.78
C ASP A 87 -8.55 -2.16 5.72
N PHE A 88 -7.81 -1.51 4.82
CA PHE A 88 -6.38 -1.76 4.60
C PHE A 88 -5.47 -0.85 5.44
N THR A 89 -6.03 0.22 6.00
CA THR A 89 -5.28 1.22 6.76
C THR A 89 -5.56 1.15 8.25
N GLU A 90 -4.64 1.70 9.06
CA GLU A 90 -4.78 1.68 10.51
C GLU A 90 -5.74 2.78 10.98
N LYS A 91 -6.93 2.38 11.44
CA LYS A 91 -7.92 3.29 12.05
C LYS A 91 -7.31 3.97 13.28
N GLY A 92 -7.30 5.31 13.29
CA GLY A 92 -6.91 6.14 14.44
C GLY A 92 -5.47 6.65 14.45
N VAL A 93 -4.60 6.22 13.53
CA VAL A 93 -3.22 6.74 13.38
C VAL A 93 -3.11 7.77 12.25
N THR A 94 -4.04 7.74 11.28
CA THR A 94 -4.03 8.65 10.14
C THR A 94 -5.18 9.66 10.19
N THR A 95 -4.86 10.93 10.01
CA THR A 95 -5.82 12.00 9.66
C THR A 95 -6.22 11.94 8.18
N GLN A 96 -6.13 10.77 7.54
CA GLN A 96 -6.47 10.59 6.13
C GLN A 96 -7.98 10.64 5.96
N GLN A 97 -8.53 11.84 6.11
CA GLN A 97 -9.89 12.15 5.73
C GLN A 97 -9.88 12.30 4.22
N VAL A 98 -10.15 11.20 3.54
CA VAL A 98 -10.36 11.22 2.11
C VAL A 98 -11.72 11.85 1.86
N ARG A 99 -11.72 13.11 1.40
CA ARG A 99 -12.95 13.86 1.12
C ARG A 99 -13.24 13.97 -0.38
N ASP A 100 -12.21 13.86 -1.22
CA ASP A 100 -12.29 14.08 -2.67
C ASP A 100 -11.68 12.90 -3.46
N GLU A 101 -12.19 12.68 -4.67
CA GLU A 101 -11.62 11.72 -5.62
C GLU A 101 -10.17 12.10 -5.98
N LYS A 102 -9.28 11.11 -6.03
CA LYS A 102 -7.87 11.33 -6.33
C LYS A 102 -7.30 10.13 -7.09
N CYS A 103 -6.55 10.39 -8.16
CA CYS A 103 -5.76 9.38 -8.85
C CYS A 103 -4.33 9.86 -9.08
N LEU A 104 -3.36 9.03 -8.72
CA LEU A 104 -1.93 9.27 -8.91
C LEU A 104 -1.29 8.09 -9.63
N TYR A 105 -0.27 8.35 -10.45
CA TYR A 105 0.54 7.31 -11.05
C TYR A 105 2.00 7.71 -11.18
N THR A 106 2.86 6.70 -11.36
CA THR A 106 4.31 6.86 -11.54
C THR A 106 4.82 5.83 -12.53
N ASN A 107 5.75 6.22 -13.41
CA ASN A 107 6.47 5.29 -14.27
C ASN A 107 7.53 4.54 -13.47
N VAL A 108 7.59 3.21 -13.66
CA VAL A 108 8.55 2.31 -13.02
C VAL A 108 9.60 1.94 -14.06
N THR A 109 10.73 2.64 -14.01
CA THR A 109 11.72 2.65 -15.09
C THR A 109 12.55 1.36 -15.21
N ASP A 110 12.57 0.53 -14.17
CA ASP A 110 13.34 -0.70 -14.07
C ASP A 110 12.50 -1.96 -14.32
N GLN A 111 11.22 -1.82 -14.67
CA GLN A 111 10.33 -2.94 -14.97
C GLN A 111 9.63 -2.77 -16.32
N LEU A 112 9.47 -3.90 -17.01
CA LEU A 112 8.72 -4.01 -18.24
C LEU A 112 7.58 -5.01 -18.03
N VAL A 113 6.36 -4.66 -18.42
CA VAL A 113 5.21 -5.57 -18.33
C VAL A 113 4.82 -5.98 -19.75
N ALA A 114 4.54 -7.27 -19.94
CA ALA A 114 4.04 -7.79 -21.21
C ALA A 114 2.68 -7.15 -21.54
N VAL A 115 2.51 -6.73 -22.78
CA VAL A 115 1.29 -6.08 -23.29
C VAL A 115 0.76 -6.83 -24.51
N GLY A 116 -0.55 -7.04 -24.56
CA GLY A 116 -1.24 -7.82 -25.59
C GLY A 116 -1.21 -9.34 -25.34
N ASP A 117 -1.97 -10.07 -26.15
CA ASP A 117 -2.16 -11.52 -26.02
C ASP A 117 -1.00 -12.37 -26.56
N ASP A 118 -0.08 -11.76 -27.32
CA ASP A 118 1.00 -12.47 -28.01
C ASP A 118 2.25 -12.70 -27.15
N GLY A 119 2.36 -12.03 -25.99
CA GLY A 119 3.49 -12.15 -25.07
C GLY A 119 4.83 -11.65 -25.59
N THR A 120 4.84 -10.96 -26.73
CA THR A 120 6.07 -10.49 -27.41
C THR A 120 6.32 -8.99 -27.25
N ASN A 121 5.29 -8.22 -26.93
CA ASN A 121 5.39 -6.78 -26.73
C ASN A 121 5.50 -6.43 -25.24
N TYR A 122 6.34 -5.46 -24.92
CA TYR A 122 6.59 -5.00 -23.55
C TYR A 122 6.48 -3.49 -23.46
N ALA A 123 5.87 -3.00 -22.39
CA ALA A 123 5.76 -1.58 -22.09
C ALA A 123 6.43 -1.24 -20.75
N PRO A 124 6.97 -0.01 -20.58
CA PRO A 124 7.39 0.48 -19.28
C PRO A 124 6.26 0.34 -18.26
N ALA A 125 6.57 -0.25 -17.12
CA ALA A 125 5.59 -0.49 -16.08
C ALA A 125 5.12 0.83 -15.45
N VAL A 126 3.89 0.85 -14.92
CA VAL A 126 3.41 1.95 -14.08
C VAL A 126 2.87 1.43 -12.76
N ALA A 127 3.03 2.22 -11.71
CA ALA A 127 2.32 2.02 -10.45
C ALA A 127 1.26 3.11 -10.32
N ALA A 128 0.09 2.76 -9.79
CA ALA A 128 -1.03 3.69 -9.69
C ALA A 128 -1.86 3.47 -8.42
N VAL A 129 -2.46 4.54 -7.93
CA VAL A 129 -3.45 4.49 -6.86
C VAL A 129 -4.61 5.41 -7.20
N ARG A 130 -5.84 4.93 -7.03
CA ARG A 130 -7.06 5.70 -7.23
C ARG A 130 -8.02 5.52 -6.05
N PHE A 131 -8.58 6.65 -5.64
CA PHE A 131 -9.58 6.80 -4.59
C PHE A 131 -10.81 7.39 -5.25
N ALA A 132 -11.87 6.60 -5.37
CA ALA A 132 -13.07 6.97 -6.11
C ALA A 132 -14.16 7.49 -5.17
N GLN A 133 -14.72 8.66 -5.48
CA GLN A 133 -15.92 9.15 -4.81
C GLN A 133 -17.16 8.40 -5.30
N ILE A 134 -18.18 8.38 -4.44
CA ILE A 134 -19.35 7.52 -4.53
C ILE A 134 -20.26 8.01 -5.67
N GLY A 135 -20.46 7.15 -6.68
CA GLY A 135 -21.38 7.40 -7.79
C GLY A 135 -22.83 7.10 -7.41
N LYS A 136 -23.78 7.80 -8.02
CA LYS A 136 -25.22 7.63 -7.75
C LYS A 136 -25.88 6.45 -8.45
N ASP A 137 -25.26 5.82 -9.45
CA ASP A 137 -25.91 4.73 -10.18
C ASP A 137 -24.94 3.60 -10.62
N THR A 138 -25.26 2.42 -10.09
CA THR A 138 -25.09 1.03 -10.58
C THR A 138 -23.73 0.32 -10.74
N ASP A 139 -22.57 0.98 -10.88
CA ASP A 139 -21.30 0.26 -11.06
C ASP A 139 -20.34 0.33 -9.85
N TYR A 140 -19.49 -0.69 -9.69
CA TYR A 140 -18.42 -0.69 -8.71
C TYR A 140 -17.38 0.39 -9.03
N VAL A 141 -17.22 1.39 -8.16
CA VAL A 141 -16.47 2.61 -8.53
C VAL A 141 -14.95 2.43 -8.56
N ASN A 142 -14.40 1.38 -7.93
CA ASN A 142 -12.96 1.02 -7.94
C ASN A 142 -12.62 -0.04 -8.98
N THR A 143 -13.28 0.02 -10.15
CA THR A 143 -13.06 -0.94 -11.25
C THR A 143 -12.44 -0.33 -12.51
N LYS A 144 -11.83 0.86 -12.39
CA LYS A 144 -11.33 1.60 -13.54
C LYS A 144 -9.89 1.25 -13.89
N LEU A 145 -9.09 0.78 -12.93
CA LEU A 145 -7.77 0.23 -13.19
C LEU A 145 -7.90 -1.26 -13.53
N THR A 146 -7.77 -1.63 -14.80
CA THR A 146 -7.82 -3.03 -15.30
C THR A 146 -6.58 -3.34 -16.12
N LYS A 147 -6.16 -4.60 -16.26
CA LYS A 147 -4.99 -4.95 -17.10
C LYS A 147 -5.05 -4.36 -18.51
N SER A 148 -6.23 -4.40 -19.13
CA SER A 148 -6.47 -3.83 -20.47
C SER A 148 -6.21 -2.32 -20.57
N ALA A 149 -6.40 -1.57 -19.48
CA ALA A 149 -6.05 -0.14 -19.42
C ALA A 149 -4.55 0.11 -19.60
N PHE A 150 -3.71 -0.91 -19.35
CA PHE A 150 -2.26 -0.81 -19.40
C PHE A 150 -1.66 -1.39 -20.68
N GLU A 151 -2.46 -1.85 -21.63
CA GLU A 151 -1.98 -2.51 -22.85
C GLU A 151 -1.50 -1.55 -23.95
N LYS A 152 -2.00 -0.31 -23.99
CA LYS A 152 -1.64 0.67 -25.04
C LYS A 152 -1.49 2.08 -24.45
N GLU A 153 -0.34 2.71 -24.72
CA GLU A 153 -0.01 4.09 -24.32
C GLU A 153 -0.40 4.41 -22.87
N ILE A 154 0.09 3.60 -21.92
CA ILE A 154 -0.31 3.63 -20.50
C ILE A 154 -0.42 5.04 -19.93
N SER A 155 0.63 5.85 -20.07
CA SER A 155 0.65 7.22 -19.54
C SER A 155 -0.47 8.09 -20.13
N LYS A 156 -0.82 7.89 -21.39
CA LYS A 156 -1.90 8.62 -22.05
C LYS A 156 -3.26 8.16 -21.55
N TYR A 157 -3.50 6.84 -21.42
CA TYR A 157 -4.76 6.36 -20.84
C TYR A 157 -4.98 6.87 -19.42
N MET A 158 -3.93 6.83 -18.58
CA MET A 158 -3.96 7.33 -17.21
C MET A 158 -4.31 8.82 -17.15
N VAL A 159 -3.74 9.65 -18.04
CA VAL A 159 -3.99 11.09 -18.08
C VAL A 159 -5.34 11.43 -18.74
N ASP A 160 -5.62 10.88 -19.91
CA ASP A 160 -6.74 11.31 -20.76
C ASP A 160 -8.07 10.69 -20.29
N THR A 161 -8.06 9.42 -19.88
CA THR A 161 -9.28 8.69 -19.49
C THR A 161 -9.52 8.76 -17.99
N LEU A 162 -8.51 8.43 -17.20
CA LEU A 162 -8.64 8.31 -15.75
C LEU A 162 -8.35 9.59 -14.97
N LYS A 163 -7.86 10.63 -15.66
CA LYS A 163 -7.49 11.92 -15.06
C LYS A 163 -6.50 11.78 -13.89
N CYS A 164 -5.63 10.79 -13.98
CA CYS A 164 -4.57 10.56 -13.00
C CYS A 164 -3.43 11.55 -13.18
N ILE A 165 -2.88 11.99 -12.06
CA ILE A 165 -1.77 12.95 -12.03
C ILE A 165 -0.46 12.18 -11.90
N ALA A 166 0.52 12.48 -12.76
CA ALA A 166 1.85 11.92 -12.67
C ALA A 166 2.59 12.44 -11.44
N THR A 167 3.18 11.54 -10.65
CA THR A 167 3.96 11.91 -9.46
C THR A 167 5.41 12.19 -9.84
N GLN A 168 5.98 13.26 -9.26
CA GLN A 168 7.39 13.59 -9.48
C GLN A 168 8.31 12.63 -8.73
N THR A 169 9.44 12.27 -9.35
CA THR A 169 10.46 11.46 -8.70
C THR A 169 11.30 12.27 -7.74
N THR A 170 11.70 11.65 -6.64
CA THR A 170 12.59 12.18 -5.61
C THR A 170 13.73 11.20 -5.37
N ASN A 171 14.89 11.72 -4.93
CA ASN A 171 16.01 10.90 -4.52
C ASN A 171 15.90 10.62 -3.03
N CYS A 172 15.92 9.35 -2.64
CA CYS A 172 15.80 8.90 -1.25
C CYS A 172 17.08 8.24 -0.79
N VAL A 173 17.28 8.16 0.52
CA VAL A 173 18.32 7.32 1.11
C VAL A 173 17.92 5.85 0.95
N LYS A 174 18.86 5.03 0.52
CA LYS A 174 18.74 3.57 0.51
C LYS A 174 19.68 3.00 1.57
N SER A 175 19.17 2.19 2.48
CA SER A 175 19.99 1.62 3.55
C SER A 175 19.28 0.47 4.23
N MET A 176 19.99 -0.59 4.61
CA MET A 176 19.45 -1.67 5.42
C MET A 176 20.42 -1.98 6.55
N TYR A 177 19.91 -2.04 7.78
CA TYR A 177 20.64 -2.34 9.00
C TYR A 177 19.85 -3.30 9.87
N TYR A 178 20.51 -4.33 10.37
CA TYR A 178 19.95 -5.29 11.32
C TYR A 178 21.03 -5.78 12.28
N ASP A 179 20.79 -5.58 13.59
CA ASP A 179 21.63 -6.10 14.69
C ASP A 179 23.15 -5.93 14.50
N GLY A 180 23.59 -4.73 14.13
CA GLY A 180 25.01 -4.41 13.93
C GLY A 180 25.55 -4.75 12.53
N THR A 181 24.75 -5.39 11.70
CA THR A 181 25.07 -5.72 10.30
C THR A 181 24.40 -4.75 9.33
N GLY A 182 25.10 -4.38 8.26
CA GLY A 182 24.58 -3.47 7.24
C GLY A 182 24.94 -2.00 7.50
N ALA A 183 24.17 -1.09 6.90
CA ALA A 183 24.43 0.34 6.92
C ALA A 183 23.21 1.11 7.41
N ASP A 184 23.37 1.92 8.46
CA ASP A 184 22.43 2.97 8.87
C ASP A 184 23.05 4.35 8.56
N ASN A 185 23.32 4.59 7.27
CA ASN A 185 23.92 5.83 6.80
C ASN A 185 23.23 6.33 5.52
N ASN A 186 23.67 7.50 5.05
CA ASN A 186 23.08 8.18 3.89
C ASN A 186 23.95 8.08 2.63
N LYS A 187 24.78 7.03 2.49
CA LYS A 187 25.75 6.92 1.40
C LYS A 187 25.11 6.41 0.11
N GLU A 188 24.14 5.51 0.22
CA GLU A 188 23.42 4.97 -0.93
C GLU A 188 22.10 5.71 -1.12
N SER A 189 21.67 5.80 -2.38
CA SER A 189 20.42 6.44 -2.76
C SER A 189 19.67 5.63 -3.81
N CYS A 190 18.36 5.81 -3.83
CA CYS A 190 17.49 5.35 -4.89
C CYS A 190 16.64 6.52 -5.40
N THR A 191 15.99 6.34 -6.54
CA THR A 191 15.04 7.30 -7.10
C THR A 191 13.67 6.65 -7.20
N GLY A 192 12.64 7.34 -6.73
CA GLY A 192 11.25 6.88 -6.79
C GLY A 192 10.30 8.03 -6.44
N ALA A 193 8.98 7.83 -6.57
CA ALA A 193 8.02 8.87 -6.23
C ALA A 193 7.92 9.12 -4.71
N TYR A 194 8.17 8.07 -3.91
CA TYR A 194 8.08 8.13 -2.46
C TYR A 194 9.33 7.52 -1.82
N CYS A 195 9.82 8.16 -0.77
CA CYS A 195 10.79 7.59 0.14
C CYS A 195 10.08 6.74 1.19
N THR A 196 10.60 5.53 1.41
CA THR A 196 10.10 4.62 2.44
C THR A 196 11.13 4.48 3.55
N SER A 197 10.66 4.31 4.78
CA SER A 197 11.51 3.97 5.93
C SER A 197 10.76 3.07 6.89
N VAL A 198 11.41 2.02 7.36
CA VAL A 198 11.01 1.22 8.50
C VAL A 198 12.11 1.37 9.55
N ASP A 199 11.77 1.85 10.75
CA ASP A 199 12.72 2.01 11.85
C ASP A 199 12.10 1.45 13.13
N GLY A 200 12.78 0.49 13.75
CA GLY A 200 12.30 -0.16 14.96
C GLY A 200 13.09 -1.40 15.35
N TYR A 201 12.37 -2.44 15.74
CA TYR A 201 12.92 -3.68 16.24
C TYR A 201 12.31 -4.89 15.54
N LEU A 202 13.16 -5.75 14.99
CA LEU A 202 12.82 -7.07 14.47
C LEU A 202 13.39 -8.10 15.44
N ASN A 203 12.53 -8.93 16.03
CA ASN A 203 12.90 -9.91 17.06
C ASN A 203 13.71 -9.30 18.22
N GLY A 204 13.31 -8.09 18.65
CA GLY A 204 13.97 -7.33 19.72
C GLY A 204 15.31 -6.71 19.34
N LYS A 205 15.79 -6.90 18.11
CA LYS A 205 17.02 -6.30 17.59
C LYS A 205 16.73 -5.11 16.71
N ARG A 206 17.56 -4.07 16.79
CA ARG A 206 17.37 -2.85 16.00
C ARG A 206 17.37 -3.18 14.51
N TYR A 207 16.35 -2.70 13.82
CA TYR A 207 16.12 -2.87 12.38
C TYR A 207 15.84 -1.52 11.74
N VAL A 208 16.52 -1.24 10.64
CA VAL A 208 16.29 -0.06 9.82
C VAL A 208 16.32 -0.46 8.36
N GLU A 209 15.29 -0.10 7.61
CA GLU A 209 15.24 -0.24 6.16
C GLU A 209 14.78 1.07 5.56
N ARG A 210 15.50 1.59 4.57
CA ARG A 210 15.14 2.78 3.82
C ARG A 210 15.24 2.49 2.34
N GLY A 211 14.30 3.02 1.59
CA GLY A 211 14.24 2.79 0.15
C GLY A 211 13.31 3.76 -0.57
N CYS A 212 12.89 3.31 -1.74
CA CYS A 212 12.01 4.04 -2.63
C CYS A 212 10.82 3.16 -2.96
N ALA A 213 9.66 3.78 -3.09
CA ALA A 213 8.47 3.15 -3.64
C ALA A 213 7.99 3.95 -4.86
N PRO A 214 7.49 3.27 -5.91
CA PRO A 214 6.95 3.95 -7.08
C PRO A 214 5.59 4.58 -6.79
N ILE A 215 4.87 4.10 -5.78
CA ILE A 215 3.58 4.65 -5.36
C ILE A 215 3.46 4.55 -3.84
N SER A 216 2.59 5.35 -3.24
CA SER A 216 2.20 5.18 -1.84
C SER A 216 0.75 4.71 -1.79
N PRO A 217 0.43 3.72 -0.94
CA PRO A 217 -0.96 3.39 -0.64
C PRO A 217 -1.67 4.50 0.16
N TYR A 218 -0.92 5.52 0.59
CA TYR A 218 -1.38 6.63 1.41
C TYR A 218 -1.41 7.94 0.61
N LEU A 219 -2.38 8.80 0.91
CA LEU A 219 -2.57 10.06 0.19
C LEU A 219 -1.61 11.18 0.59
N ASP A 220 -1.14 11.12 1.82
CA ASP A 220 -0.28 12.14 2.45
C ASP A 220 0.98 11.48 3.01
N ASN A 221 1.97 12.31 3.30
CA ASN A 221 3.14 11.87 4.06
C ASN A 221 2.68 11.32 5.40
N VAL A 222 3.03 10.07 5.68
CA VAL A 222 2.50 9.35 6.84
C VAL A 222 3.60 8.55 7.49
N CYS A 223 3.51 8.41 8.82
CA CYS A 223 4.29 7.47 9.61
C CYS A 223 3.31 6.69 10.50
N LEU A 224 3.43 5.36 10.49
CA LEU A 224 2.50 4.43 11.11
C LEU A 224 3.28 3.53 12.05
N ALA A 225 2.71 3.21 13.20
CA ALA A 225 3.24 2.12 14.01
C ALA A 225 2.84 0.81 13.34
N ILE A 226 3.81 -0.05 13.05
CA ILE A 226 3.55 -1.39 12.54
C ILE A 226 3.97 -2.39 13.61
N LYS A 227 3.03 -3.24 13.99
CA LYS A 227 3.28 -4.39 14.84
C LYS A 227 2.80 -5.64 14.12
N SER A 228 3.74 -6.46 13.67
CA SER A 228 3.45 -7.75 13.04
C SER A 228 4.00 -8.87 13.89
N ASN A 229 3.22 -9.95 13.99
CA ASN A 229 3.67 -11.24 14.49
C ASN A 229 3.40 -12.26 13.38
N SER A 230 4.37 -12.39 12.48
CA SER A 230 4.26 -13.26 11.30
C SER A 230 5.30 -14.37 11.41
N SER A 231 4.84 -15.62 11.34
CA SER A 231 5.70 -16.79 11.25
C SER A 231 6.13 -16.98 9.79
N PHE A 232 7.40 -16.76 9.48
CA PHE A 232 7.94 -17.09 8.16
C PHE A 232 8.42 -18.54 8.16
N HIS A 233 7.94 -19.34 7.21
CA HIS A 233 8.47 -20.70 6.97
C HIS A 233 9.89 -20.69 6.38
N SER A 234 10.39 -19.51 6.01
CA SER A 234 11.73 -19.27 5.51
C SER A 234 12.12 -17.84 5.91
N GLY A 235 13.04 -17.70 6.87
CA GLY A 235 13.48 -16.39 7.36
C GLY A 235 13.98 -15.45 6.25
N PRO A 236 14.05 -14.13 6.51
CA PRO A 236 14.45 -13.16 5.50
C PRO A 236 15.92 -13.33 5.12
N GLY A 237 16.18 -13.63 3.84
CA GLY A 237 17.52 -13.75 3.26
C GLY A 237 17.77 -15.05 2.52
N ASN A 238 18.06 -14.91 1.21
CA ASN A 238 18.46 -15.90 0.21
C ASN A 238 17.37 -16.76 -0.45
N GLY A 239 17.10 -16.44 -1.72
CA GLY A 239 16.53 -17.33 -2.75
C GLY A 239 17.48 -18.47 -3.13
N GLY A 240 17.95 -19.23 -2.15
CA GLY A 240 18.70 -20.46 -2.35
C GLY A 240 17.83 -21.67 -2.04
N VAL A 241 17.76 -22.62 -2.98
CA VAL A 241 17.15 -23.93 -2.76
C VAL A 241 17.93 -24.64 -1.65
N ILE A 242 17.32 -24.81 -0.48
CA ILE A 242 17.93 -25.55 0.64
C ILE A 242 17.01 -26.71 1.03
N TRP A 243 17.51 -27.93 0.85
CA TRP A 243 16.88 -29.24 1.08
C TRP A 243 16.65 -29.61 2.57
N ARG A 244 16.39 -28.64 3.45
CA ARG A 244 16.06 -28.91 4.86
C ARG A 244 14.83 -28.10 5.26
N GLU A 245 13.83 -28.76 5.84
CA GLU A 245 12.73 -28.12 6.57
C GLU A 245 13.34 -27.17 7.61
N LYS A 246 13.33 -25.86 7.32
CA LYS A 246 13.74 -24.85 8.28
C LYS A 246 12.60 -24.64 9.26
N ARG A 247 12.95 -24.62 10.55
CA ARG A 247 12.03 -24.27 11.65
C ARG A 247 11.36 -22.94 11.32
N SER A 248 10.05 -22.84 11.56
CA SER A 248 9.32 -21.57 11.49
C SER A 248 10.03 -20.53 12.36
N LEU A 249 10.36 -19.38 11.78
CA LEU A 249 10.88 -18.25 12.52
C LEU A 249 9.72 -17.29 12.74
N ASP A 250 9.33 -17.14 13.99
CA ASP A 250 8.46 -16.05 14.39
C ASP A 250 9.24 -14.75 14.23
N ALA A 251 8.75 -13.89 13.34
CA ALA A 251 9.26 -12.56 13.16
C ALA A 251 8.27 -11.58 13.80
N ILE A 252 8.70 -11.03 14.93
CA ILE A 252 8.00 -9.96 15.62
C ILE A 252 8.65 -8.66 15.17
N LEU A 253 7.92 -7.88 14.38
CA LEU A 253 8.30 -6.54 13.98
C LEU A 253 7.52 -5.55 14.82
N ASP A 254 8.23 -4.67 15.54
CA ASP A 254 7.68 -3.49 16.21
C ASP A 254 8.45 -2.28 15.70
N ALA A 255 7.84 -1.53 14.78
CA ALA A 255 8.53 -0.48 14.05
C ALA A 255 7.60 0.68 13.68
N THR A 256 8.20 1.76 13.19
CA THR A 256 7.49 2.84 12.51
C THR A 256 7.78 2.77 11.01
N GLN A 257 6.74 2.64 10.19
CA GLN A 257 6.84 2.72 8.73
C GLN A 257 6.40 4.10 8.25
N CYS A 258 7.22 4.76 7.43
CA CYS A 258 6.93 6.06 6.85
C CYS A 258 6.94 6.03 5.32
N PHE A 259 6.03 6.80 4.72
CA PHE A 259 6.01 7.15 3.29
C PHE A 259 6.06 8.66 3.15
N CYS A 260 7.01 9.19 2.38
CA CYS A 260 7.17 10.64 2.22
C CYS A 260 7.63 11.04 0.82
N THR A 261 7.20 12.21 0.33
CA THR A 261 7.68 12.80 -0.94
C THR A 261 9.00 13.58 -0.79
N SER A 262 9.52 13.76 0.44
CA SER A 262 10.73 14.56 0.70
C SER A 262 11.94 13.74 1.17
N LYS A 263 13.15 14.26 0.88
CA LYS A 263 14.48 13.65 1.08
C LYS A 263 14.83 13.21 2.51
N PHE A 264 14.13 13.67 3.54
CA PHE A 264 14.55 13.45 4.93
C PHE A 264 13.39 13.13 5.88
N ILE A 265 13.22 11.83 6.15
CA ILE A 265 12.37 11.27 7.23
C ILE A 265 12.93 11.58 8.64
N LYS A 266 14.08 12.26 8.74
CA LYS A 266 14.79 12.50 10.02
C LYS A 266 14.03 13.29 11.09
N ARG A 267 12.94 14.00 10.76
CA ARG A 267 12.22 14.86 11.74
C ARG A 267 10.95 14.27 12.34
N PHE A 268 10.34 13.24 11.74
CA PHE A 268 9.06 12.71 12.24
C PHE A 268 9.24 11.61 13.31
N VAL A 269 10.23 10.73 13.15
CA VAL A 269 10.47 9.60 14.10
C VAL A 269 10.88 10.08 15.50
N ALA A 270 11.61 11.20 15.60
CA ALA A 270 12.03 11.77 16.88
C ALA A 270 10.85 12.23 17.76
N PHE A 271 9.69 12.54 17.18
CA PHE A 271 8.53 13.04 17.91
C PHE A 271 7.66 11.91 18.51
N HIS A 272 7.58 10.75 17.85
CA HIS A 272 6.86 9.58 18.40
C HIS A 272 7.72 8.74 19.35
N SER A 273 9.01 8.58 19.09
CA SER A 273 9.92 7.88 20.02
C SER A 273 9.98 8.54 21.42
N ARG A 274 9.87 9.87 21.50
CA ARG A 274 9.82 10.59 22.79
C ARG A 274 8.50 10.42 23.54
N ARG A 275 7.38 10.13 22.85
CA ARG A 275 6.07 9.97 23.50
C ARG A 275 5.95 8.60 24.17
N SER A 276 6.49 7.54 23.57
CA SER A 276 6.47 6.19 24.18
C SER A 276 7.42 6.04 25.38
N ARG A 277 8.35 6.96 25.62
CA ARG A 277 9.15 7.00 26.87
C ARG A 277 8.52 7.84 27.99
N ALA A 278 7.46 8.60 27.72
CA ALA A 278 6.86 9.51 28.69
C ALA A 278 5.73 8.91 29.53
N THR A 279 5.34 7.64 29.30
CA THR A 279 4.33 6.92 30.09
C THR A 279 4.94 5.85 30.99
N GLY A 280 6.16 6.07 31.47
CA GLY A 280 6.69 5.41 32.67
C GLY A 280 6.21 6.14 33.91
N ILE A 281 4.91 6.09 34.20
CA ILE A 281 4.39 6.52 35.50
C ILE A 281 4.79 5.42 36.49
N SER A 282 5.81 5.70 37.29
CA SER A 282 6.06 5.00 38.54
C SER A 282 4.84 5.17 39.44
N TYR A 283 4.12 4.07 39.67
CA TYR A 283 3.34 3.89 40.88
C TYR A 283 3.93 2.70 41.63
N LEU A 284 4.46 3.04 42.82
CA LEU A 284 5.07 2.21 43.88
C LEU A 284 6.51 1.75 43.62
#